data_AF-A0A2P5CSK5-F1
#
_entry.id   AF-A0A2P5CSK5-F1
#
_cell.length_a   1.000
_cell.length_b   1.000
_cell.length_c   1.000
_cell.angle_alpha   90.00
_cell.angle_beta   90.00
_cell.angle_gamma   90.00
#
_symmetry.space_group_name_H-M   'P 1'
#
loop_
_entity.id
_entity.type
_entity.pdbx_description
1 polymer ?
#
loop_
_entity_poly.entity_id
_entity_poly.type
_entity_poly.pdbx_seq_one_letter_code
_entity_poly.pdbx_strand_id
1 'polypeptide(L)'
;MAKMWFSFLIINSLLFHFSVTTRAIRNGVGLEKQICRNTVQGRYLLSDDNGFVCDALTVDPDSRCCPEVGDKFSCHGCNLLSRCCNSYEYCVSCCLNPSKTLQHQFIKMKIAKPATAGTYENVFDFCAGRCRHNSESVVHENAYLSDFHHCFSSTSKYPGANSTLLEARLNGINVVVGRQGESCDSVCKSTGQSCVPNKLLVLNQCDIMQKYMRCKGACFSSIGADQPAEVVDNAPRHLNPGACLYTRTQSMLSCDGSHQHTRRLCPCA
;
A
#
# COMPACT_ATOMS: atom_id res chain seq x y z
N MET A 1 -37.52 98.21 5.61
CA MET A 1 -36.16 98.69 5.97
C MET A 1 -35.46 97.55 6.70
N ALA A 2 -34.77 96.67 5.96
CA ALA A 2 -33.31 96.69 5.77
C ALA A 2 -32.52 96.46 7.07
N LYS A 3 -32.03 95.23 7.31
CA LYS A 3 -30.60 94.90 7.18
C LYS A 3 -30.29 93.46 7.64
N MET A 4 -29.83 92.73 6.64
CA MET A 4 -28.90 91.60 6.66
C MET A 4 -27.71 91.83 7.62
N TRP A 5 -27.33 90.82 8.41
CA TRP A 5 -25.92 90.47 8.63
C TRP A 5 -25.78 89.02 9.14
N PHE A 6 -25.10 88.23 8.30
CA PHE A 6 -24.55 86.92 8.61
C PHE A 6 -23.49 87.05 9.71
N SER A 7 -23.48 86.12 10.67
CA SER A 7 -22.24 85.76 11.34
C SER A 7 -22.23 84.27 11.67
N PHE A 8 -21.24 83.61 11.06
CA PHE A 8 -20.86 82.22 11.19
C PHE A 8 -20.53 81.87 12.64
N LEU A 9 -21.17 80.82 13.17
CA LEU A 9 -20.57 79.97 14.20
C LEU A 9 -20.76 78.51 13.78
N ILE A 10 -19.66 77.95 13.29
CA ILE A 10 -19.50 76.54 12.96
C ILE A 10 -19.58 75.74 14.25
N ILE A 11 -20.65 74.96 14.43
CA ILE A 11 -20.67 73.83 15.36
C ILE A 11 -20.87 72.58 14.52
N ASN A 12 -19.73 72.00 14.17
CA ASN A 12 -19.61 70.69 13.58
C ASN A 12 -19.55 69.70 14.76
N SER A 13 -20.49 68.75 14.85
CA SER A 13 -20.26 67.38 15.35
C SER A 13 -21.56 66.57 15.44
N LEU A 14 -21.70 65.67 14.46
CA LEU A 14 -22.17 64.29 14.61
C LEU A 14 -23.64 64.07 15.02
N LEU A 15 -24.54 64.20 14.03
CA LEU A 15 -25.75 63.40 14.00
C LEU A 15 -25.36 61.92 13.88
N PHE A 16 -25.36 61.20 15.00
CA PHE A 16 -25.36 59.74 15.01
C PHE A 16 -26.68 59.24 14.43
N HIS A 17 -26.75 59.18 13.09
CA HIS A 17 -27.63 58.22 12.44
C HIS A 17 -27.10 56.83 12.79
N PHE A 18 -27.62 56.26 13.88
CA PHE A 18 -27.56 54.81 14.09
C PHE A 18 -28.40 54.17 12.98
N SER A 19 -27.79 54.01 11.80
CA SER A 19 -28.16 52.93 10.90
C SER A 19 -28.03 51.67 11.74
N VAL A 20 -29.16 51.09 12.14
CA VAL A 20 -29.21 49.73 12.65
C VAL A 20 -28.79 48.86 11.47
N THR A 21 -27.48 48.68 11.32
CA THR A 21 -26.95 47.61 10.51
C THR A 21 -27.39 46.36 11.22
N THR A 22 -28.49 45.77 10.75
CA THR A 22 -28.83 44.39 11.04
C THR A 22 -27.64 43.57 10.56
N ARG A 23 -26.69 43.31 11.47
CA ARG A 23 -25.72 42.25 11.29
C ARG A 23 -26.53 40.98 11.34
N ALA A 24 -27.02 40.56 10.18
CA ALA A 24 -27.32 39.18 9.94
C ALA A 24 -26.03 38.43 10.29
N ILE A 25 -26.00 37.79 11.45
CA ILE A 25 -25.05 36.72 11.74
C ILE A 25 -25.46 35.61 10.78
N ARG A 26 -25.06 35.75 9.52
CA ARG A 26 -25.01 34.64 8.60
C ARG A 26 -23.89 33.79 9.19
N ASN A 27 -24.28 32.78 9.97
CA ASN A 27 -23.41 31.65 10.27
C ASN A 27 -23.05 31.04 8.92
N GLY A 28 -22.04 31.62 8.28
CA GLY A 28 -21.32 30.98 7.21
C GLY A 28 -20.67 29.79 7.86
N VAL A 29 -21.33 28.64 7.78
CA VAL A 29 -20.65 27.37 7.61
C VAL A 29 -19.93 27.51 6.27
N GLY A 30 -18.85 28.29 6.26
CA GLY A 30 -17.85 28.23 5.22
C GLY A 30 -17.29 26.85 5.38
N LEU A 31 -17.73 25.94 4.52
CA LEU A 31 -16.98 24.74 4.23
C LEU A 31 -15.63 25.27 3.76
N GLU A 32 -14.65 25.35 4.67
CA GLU A 32 -13.27 25.65 4.32
C GLU A 32 -12.90 24.54 3.34
N LYS A 33 -12.93 24.86 2.04
CA LYS A 33 -12.82 23.87 0.97
C LYS A 33 -11.40 23.33 1.09
N GLN A 34 -11.25 22.16 1.69
CA GLN A 34 -9.96 21.58 2.01
C GLN A 34 -9.19 21.40 0.70
N ILE A 35 -8.06 22.09 0.58
CA ILE A 35 -7.18 21.97 -0.57
C ILE A 35 -6.31 20.74 -0.36
N CYS A 36 -6.38 19.76 -1.26
CA CYS A 36 -5.59 18.55 -1.18
C CYS A 36 -4.16 18.77 -1.69
N ARG A 37 -3.21 18.12 -1.02
CA ARG A 37 -1.89 17.85 -1.61
C ARG A 37 -2.00 16.66 -2.54
N ASN A 38 -1.19 16.64 -3.60
CA ASN A 38 -1.22 15.52 -4.54
C ASN A 38 0.13 15.26 -5.23
N THR A 39 0.25 14.10 -5.88
CA THR A 39 1.46 13.68 -6.60
C THR A 39 1.54 14.37 -7.97
N VAL A 40 2.05 15.61 -8.00
CA VAL A 40 2.13 16.47 -9.21
C VAL A 40 2.98 15.86 -10.36
N GLN A 41 3.67 14.75 -10.13
CA GLN A 41 4.65 14.17 -11.08
C GLN A 41 4.08 13.11 -12.05
N GLY A 42 2.86 12.62 -11.83
CA GLY A 42 2.29 11.56 -12.66
C GLY A 42 1.79 12.09 -14.01
N ARG A 43 2.06 11.36 -15.10
CA ARG A 43 1.62 11.75 -16.46
C ARG A 43 0.13 11.53 -16.71
N TYR A 44 -0.43 10.48 -16.11
CA TYR A 44 -1.81 10.04 -16.34
C TYR A 44 -2.59 9.92 -15.04
N LEU A 45 -1.96 9.38 -14.00
CA LEU A 45 -2.57 9.19 -12.69
C LEU A 45 -2.01 10.19 -11.69
N LEU A 46 -2.79 10.43 -10.64
CA LEU A 46 -2.42 11.28 -9.52
C LEU A 46 -3.04 10.73 -8.24
N SER A 47 -2.28 10.73 -7.15
CA SER A 47 -2.75 10.40 -5.80
C SER A 47 -2.81 11.66 -4.97
N ASP A 48 -3.92 11.86 -4.25
CA ASP A 48 -4.05 12.94 -3.27
C ASP A 48 -3.72 12.49 -1.84
N ASP A 49 -3.67 13.44 -0.91
CA ASP A 49 -3.42 13.22 0.53
C ASP A 49 -4.62 12.65 1.29
N ASN A 50 -5.81 12.68 0.68
CA ASN A 50 -6.94 11.88 1.13
C ASN A 50 -6.76 10.39 0.78
N GLY A 51 -5.85 10.05 -0.14
CA GLY A 51 -5.52 8.68 -0.52
C GLY A 51 -6.33 8.14 -1.68
N PHE A 52 -7.00 8.99 -2.45
CA PHE A 52 -7.64 8.60 -3.71
C PHE A 52 -6.63 8.68 -4.86
N VAL A 53 -6.83 7.83 -5.87
CA VAL A 53 -6.07 7.84 -7.13
C VAL A 53 -7.04 8.10 -8.27
N CYS A 54 -6.75 9.10 -9.10
CA CYS A 54 -7.58 9.48 -10.22
C CYS A 54 -6.75 9.84 -11.45
N ASP A 55 -7.41 9.96 -12.60
CA ASP A 55 -6.77 10.53 -13.79
C ASP A 55 -6.49 12.02 -13.56
N ALA A 56 -5.32 12.49 -13.96
CA ALA A 56 -4.90 13.88 -13.79
C ALA A 56 -5.89 14.89 -14.42
N LEU A 57 -6.66 14.50 -15.43
CA LEU A 57 -7.69 15.31 -16.08
C LEU A 57 -8.99 15.42 -15.27
N THR A 58 -9.18 14.53 -14.28
CA THR A 58 -10.41 14.45 -13.46
C THR A 58 -10.26 15.14 -12.10
N VAL A 59 -9.08 15.68 -11.79
CA VAL A 59 -8.80 16.42 -10.56
C VAL A 59 -9.64 17.70 -10.51
N ASP A 60 -10.24 17.98 -9.35
CA ASP A 60 -11.01 19.21 -9.16
C ASP A 60 -10.07 20.44 -9.25
N PRO A 61 -10.35 21.42 -10.14
CA PRO A 61 -9.46 22.57 -10.33
C PRO A 61 -9.29 23.45 -9.10
N ASP A 62 -10.34 23.56 -8.28
CA ASP A 62 -10.36 24.45 -7.12
C ASP A 62 -9.66 23.84 -5.89
N SER A 63 -10.06 22.61 -5.53
CA SER A 63 -9.58 21.91 -4.33
C SER A 63 -8.35 21.05 -4.58
N ARG A 64 -8.01 20.76 -5.85
CA ARG A 64 -6.88 19.90 -6.24
C ARG A 64 -7.00 18.44 -5.77
N CYS A 65 -8.16 18.05 -5.27
CA CYS A 65 -8.45 16.70 -4.80
C CYS A 65 -8.87 15.80 -5.96
N CYS A 66 -8.63 14.51 -5.82
CA CYS A 66 -9.26 13.51 -6.67
C CYS A 66 -10.75 13.39 -6.32
N PRO A 67 -11.62 13.05 -7.29
CA PRO A 67 -12.99 12.67 -6.99
C PRO A 67 -13.02 11.51 -5.99
N GLU A 68 -13.93 11.53 -5.03
CA GLU A 68 -14.12 10.45 -4.04
C GLU A 68 -14.82 9.24 -4.67
N VAL A 69 -14.26 8.72 -5.76
CA VAL A 69 -14.79 7.61 -6.55
C VAL A 69 -13.78 6.47 -6.53
N GLY A 70 -14.24 5.28 -6.14
CA GLY A 70 -13.41 4.08 -6.05
C GLY A 70 -12.80 3.85 -4.66
N ASP A 71 -11.79 2.99 -4.61
CA ASP A 71 -11.19 2.54 -3.35
C ASP A 71 -10.21 3.57 -2.78
N LYS A 72 -10.49 4.03 -1.56
CA LYS A 72 -9.56 4.84 -0.78
C LYS A 72 -8.35 4.00 -0.35
N PHE A 73 -7.16 4.57 -0.49
CA PHE A 73 -5.88 3.89 -0.22
C PHE A 73 -5.67 2.64 -1.06
N SER A 74 -6.04 2.71 -2.35
CA SER A 74 -5.92 1.60 -3.28
C SER A 74 -4.47 1.13 -3.41
N CYS A 75 -4.28 -0.18 -3.28
CA CYS A 75 -3.01 -0.87 -3.49
C CYS A 75 -2.97 -1.60 -4.83
N HIS A 76 -3.66 -1.08 -5.85
CA HIS A 76 -3.66 -1.69 -7.17
C HIS A 76 -2.23 -1.77 -7.73
N GLY A 77 -1.84 -2.92 -8.29
CA GLY A 77 -0.48 -3.12 -8.79
C GLY A 77 0.61 -3.13 -7.70
N CYS A 78 0.24 -3.28 -6.43
CA CYS A 78 1.18 -3.40 -5.32
C CYS A 78 1.36 -4.84 -4.84
N ASN A 79 2.60 -5.25 -4.64
CA ASN A 79 2.92 -6.43 -3.87
C ASN A 79 2.98 -6.05 -2.38
N LEU A 80 1.93 -6.39 -1.63
CA LEU A 80 1.83 -6.09 -0.20
C LEU A 80 2.91 -6.76 0.66
N LEU A 81 3.58 -7.79 0.15
CA LEU A 81 4.67 -8.47 0.85
C LEU A 81 5.95 -7.62 0.85
N SER A 82 6.39 -7.20 -0.34
CA SER A 82 7.56 -6.32 -0.53
C SER A 82 7.24 -4.87 -0.23
N ARG A 83 5.95 -4.51 -0.14
CA ARG A 83 5.47 -3.13 -0.01
C ARG A 83 6.01 -2.24 -1.14
N CYS A 84 6.06 -2.84 -2.32
CA CYS A 84 6.47 -2.21 -3.55
C CYS A 84 5.37 -2.33 -4.60
N CYS A 85 5.25 -1.33 -5.46
CA CYS A 85 4.25 -1.23 -6.49
C CYS A 85 4.90 -0.96 -7.84
N ASN A 86 4.18 -1.26 -8.91
CA ASN A 86 4.60 -0.94 -10.27
C ASN A 86 4.18 0.47 -10.74
N SER A 87 3.38 1.17 -9.95
CA SER A 87 2.99 2.57 -10.15
C SER A 87 3.30 3.39 -8.91
N TYR A 88 3.83 4.59 -9.14
CA TYR A 88 4.15 5.56 -8.10
C TYR A 88 2.90 6.00 -7.33
N GLU A 89 1.83 6.33 -8.05
CA GLU A 89 0.60 6.88 -7.48
C GLU A 89 -0.11 5.86 -6.60
N TYR A 90 -0.21 4.60 -7.06
CA TYR A 90 -0.73 3.52 -6.23
C TYR A 90 0.18 3.16 -5.06
N CYS A 91 1.50 3.33 -5.18
CA CYS A 91 2.40 3.21 -4.03
C CYS A 91 2.08 4.27 -2.96
N VAL A 92 1.91 5.53 -3.35
CA VAL A 92 1.60 6.62 -2.43
C VAL A 92 0.25 6.39 -1.76
N SER A 93 -0.80 6.10 -2.54
CA SER A 93 -2.14 5.78 -2.02
C SER A 93 -2.12 4.59 -1.05
N CYS A 94 -1.46 3.48 -1.41
CA CYS A 94 -1.34 2.31 -0.54
C CYS A 94 -0.55 2.59 0.75
N CYS A 95 0.49 3.43 0.67
CA CYS A 95 1.30 3.84 1.81
C CYS A 95 0.52 4.70 2.81
N LEU A 96 -0.40 5.54 2.32
CA LEU A 96 -1.25 6.38 3.18
C LEU A 96 -2.19 5.56 4.07
N ASN A 97 -2.43 4.29 3.72
CA ASN A 97 -3.30 3.40 4.49
C ASN A 97 -2.77 3.22 5.94
N PRO A 98 -3.54 3.61 6.98
CA PRO A 98 -3.11 3.46 8.38
C PRO A 98 -2.83 2.01 8.80
N SER A 99 -3.49 1.03 8.17
CA SER A 99 -3.24 -0.39 8.44
C SER A 99 -1.94 -0.91 7.82
N LYS A 100 -1.31 -0.14 6.91
CA LYS A 100 -0.05 -0.51 6.24
C LYS A 100 1.14 0.28 6.77
N THR A 101 0.87 1.44 7.36
CA THR A 101 1.88 2.38 7.88
C THR A 101 1.54 2.79 9.31
N LEU A 102 2.32 2.32 10.29
CA LEU A 102 2.24 2.71 11.72
C LEU A 102 2.58 4.20 11.95
N GLN A 103 1.61 5.09 11.73
CA GLN A 103 1.73 6.56 11.70
C GLN A 103 2.73 7.20 12.70
N HIS A 104 2.80 6.74 13.95
CA HIS A 104 3.64 7.33 15.00
C HIS A 104 5.16 7.18 14.81
N GLN A 105 5.63 6.28 13.95
CA GLN A 105 7.07 6.04 13.74
C GLN A 105 7.67 6.83 12.55
N PHE A 106 6.84 7.34 11.63
CA PHE A 106 7.31 7.81 10.31
C PHE A 106 7.61 9.30 10.22
N ILE A 107 6.89 10.15 10.97
CA ILE A 107 7.16 11.61 11.05
C ILE A 107 8.55 11.88 11.66
N LYS A 108 9.14 10.92 12.37
CA LYS A 108 10.50 11.03 12.94
C LYS A 108 11.60 10.47 12.02
N MET A 109 11.26 9.88 10.87
CA MET A 109 12.25 9.32 9.95
C MET A 109 12.88 10.42 9.10
N LYS A 110 14.21 10.39 8.97
CA LYS A 110 14.96 11.35 8.14
C LYS A 110 14.68 11.16 6.64
N ILE A 111 14.68 12.26 5.91
CA ILE A 111 14.55 12.32 4.45
C ILE A 111 15.87 11.89 3.79
N ALA A 112 16.07 10.59 3.57
CA ALA A 112 17.23 10.01 2.85
C ALA A 112 18.63 10.43 3.39
N LYS A 113 19.70 10.00 2.70
CA LYS A 113 21.02 9.64 3.27
C LYS A 113 21.96 10.72 3.86
N PRO A 114 21.85 12.06 3.69
CA PRO A 114 22.76 12.93 4.43
C PRO A 114 22.34 13.01 5.90
N ALA A 115 23.32 13.01 6.82
CA ALA A 115 23.06 13.11 8.26
C ALA A 115 22.30 14.39 8.66
N THR A 116 22.35 15.41 7.80
CA THR A 116 21.68 16.72 7.88
C THR A 116 20.25 16.74 7.36
N ALA A 117 19.73 15.63 6.83
CA ALA A 117 18.36 15.57 6.32
C ALA A 117 17.34 15.79 7.44
N GLY A 118 16.38 16.68 7.17
CA GLY A 118 15.20 16.90 8.02
C GLY A 118 14.27 15.69 8.07
N THR A 119 13.19 15.82 8.83
CA THR A 119 12.12 14.83 8.93
C THR A 119 10.96 15.18 8.00
N TYR A 120 10.12 14.21 7.66
CA TYR A 120 8.89 14.47 6.90
C TYR A 120 7.89 15.24 7.76
N GLU A 121 7.19 16.23 7.17
CA GLU A 121 6.21 17.05 7.88
C GLU A 121 4.91 16.28 8.18
N ASN A 122 4.47 15.45 7.24
CA ASN A 122 3.24 14.67 7.35
C ASN A 122 3.37 13.30 6.64
N VAL A 123 2.36 12.46 6.77
CA VAL A 123 2.35 11.09 6.22
C VAL A 123 2.36 11.10 4.69
N PHE A 124 1.70 12.09 4.07
CA PHE A 124 1.70 12.23 2.62
C PHE A 124 3.09 12.49 2.08
N ASP A 125 3.83 13.46 2.64
CA ASP A 125 5.19 13.77 2.23
C ASP A 125 6.14 12.59 2.46
N PHE A 126 5.93 11.83 3.54
CA PHE A 126 6.64 10.57 3.77
C PHE A 126 6.38 9.56 2.64
N CYS A 127 5.12 9.29 2.32
CA CYS A 127 4.74 8.32 1.30
C CYS A 127 5.21 8.75 -0.09
N ALA A 128 4.97 10.00 -0.46
CA ALA A 128 5.45 10.58 -1.71
C ALA A 128 6.99 10.51 -1.81
N GLY A 129 7.70 10.82 -0.73
CA GLY A 129 9.16 10.75 -0.69
C GLY A 129 9.71 9.32 -0.81
N ARG A 130 9.12 8.36 -0.08
CA ARG A 130 9.59 6.96 -0.08
C ARG A 130 9.27 6.22 -1.38
N CYS A 131 8.07 6.40 -1.92
CA CYS A 131 7.62 5.72 -3.14
C CYS A 131 8.37 6.16 -4.41
N ARG A 132 9.12 7.27 -4.36
CA ARG A 132 10.02 7.63 -5.46
C ARG A 132 11.08 6.55 -5.66
N HIS A 133 11.49 6.36 -6.91
CA HIS A 133 12.54 5.43 -7.30
C HIS A 133 13.76 5.56 -6.38
N ASN A 134 14.18 4.45 -5.78
CA ASN A 134 15.32 4.43 -4.87
C ASN A 134 16.52 3.77 -5.57
N SER A 135 17.75 4.12 -5.16
CA SER A 135 18.97 3.54 -5.71
C SER A 135 19.10 2.03 -5.48
N GLU A 136 18.29 1.45 -4.59
CA GLU A 136 18.24 0.01 -4.29
C GLU A 136 17.34 -0.75 -5.29
N SER A 137 16.53 -0.04 -6.07
CA SER A 137 15.62 -0.60 -7.08
C SER A 137 16.21 -0.64 -8.49
N VAL A 138 17.47 -0.19 -8.67
CA VAL A 138 18.15 -0.09 -9.97
C VAL A 138 19.36 -1.02 -10.02
N VAL A 139 19.48 -1.81 -11.09
CA VAL A 139 20.62 -2.64 -11.49
C VAL A 139 21.29 -1.98 -12.71
N HIS A 140 22.62 -1.84 -12.68
CA HIS A 140 23.40 -1.25 -13.78
C HIS A 140 22.86 0.11 -14.26
N GLU A 141 22.85 1.08 -13.34
CA GLU A 141 22.65 2.52 -13.57
C GLU A 141 21.32 2.96 -14.20
N ASN A 142 20.53 2.10 -14.87
CA ASN A 142 19.27 2.46 -15.53
C ASN A 142 18.22 1.32 -15.70
N ALA A 143 18.48 0.09 -15.25
CA ALA A 143 17.48 -0.99 -15.35
C ALA A 143 16.85 -1.28 -13.98
N TYR A 144 15.53 -1.28 -13.86
CA TYR A 144 14.89 -1.64 -12.59
C TYR A 144 15.06 -3.14 -12.29
N LEU A 145 15.31 -3.48 -11.03
CA LEU A 145 15.43 -4.87 -10.57
C LEU A 145 14.13 -5.68 -10.82
N SER A 146 13.00 -4.98 -10.84
CA SER A 146 11.66 -5.53 -11.00
C SER A 146 10.72 -4.44 -11.48
N ASP A 147 9.61 -4.85 -12.11
CA ASP A 147 8.50 -3.94 -12.42
C ASP A 147 7.95 -3.29 -11.14
N PHE A 148 8.11 -3.92 -9.97
CA PHE A 148 7.72 -3.38 -8.66
C PHE A 148 8.86 -2.59 -8.00
N HIS A 149 9.09 -1.35 -8.43
CA HIS A 149 10.22 -0.52 -7.99
C HIS A 149 9.84 0.71 -7.14
N HIS A 150 8.54 0.99 -6.97
CA HIS A 150 8.07 2.04 -6.06
C HIS A 150 7.77 1.46 -4.68
N CYS A 151 8.62 1.71 -3.68
CA CYS A 151 8.50 1.03 -2.39
C CYS A 151 8.35 2.02 -1.22
N PHE A 152 7.45 1.75 -0.28
CA PHE A 152 7.23 2.63 0.87
C PHE A 152 7.82 2.12 2.20
N SER A 153 8.43 0.92 2.22
CA SER A 153 9.04 0.36 3.42
C SER A 153 10.54 0.65 3.52
N SER A 154 11.05 0.64 4.75
CA SER A 154 12.44 1.00 5.08
C SER A 154 13.37 -0.22 5.21
N THR A 155 13.11 -1.32 4.49
CA THR A 155 13.96 -2.50 4.53
C THR A 155 15.07 -2.44 3.49
N SER A 156 16.01 -1.53 3.71
CA SER A 156 17.35 -1.57 3.10
C SER A 156 18.22 -2.60 3.83
N LYS A 157 17.76 -3.86 3.92
CA LYS A 157 18.53 -5.03 4.41
C LYS A 157 17.93 -6.33 3.85
N TYR A 158 18.30 -6.67 2.62
CA TYR A 158 18.53 -8.07 2.24
C TYR A 158 20.05 -8.24 2.27
N PRO A 159 20.62 -8.80 3.36
CA PRO A 159 20.49 -10.22 3.66
C PRO A 159 20.20 -10.51 5.15
N GLY A 160 19.21 -11.36 5.45
CA GLY A 160 19.04 -11.96 6.79
C GLY A 160 17.87 -11.49 7.69
N ALA A 161 16.77 -10.95 7.14
CA ALA A 161 15.59 -10.52 7.90
C ALA A 161 14.36 -11.47 7.82
N ASN A 162 14.56 -12.75 7.49
CA ASN A 162 13.48 -13.70 7.18
C ASN A 162 12.98 -14.58 8.36
N SER A 163 13.40 -14.34 9.61
CA SER A 163 12.91 -15.14 10.76
C SER A 163 11.80 -14.41 11.53
N THR A 164 12.07 -13.26 12.15
CA THR A 164 11.13 -12.62 13.09
C THR A 164 9.83 -12.09 12.48
N LEU A 165 9.87 -11.48 11.29
CA LEU A 165 8.64 -11.02 10.62
C LEU A 165 7.82 -12.19 10.05
N LEU A 166 8.50 -13.25 9.62
CA LEU A 166 7.87 -14.45 9.10
C LEU A 166 7.20 -15.25 10.23
N GLU A 167 7.89 -15.40 11.36
CA GLU A 167 7.35 -15.98 12.59
C GLU A 167 6.12 -15.21 13.05
N ALA A 168 6.14 -13.88 13.03
CA ALA A 168 4.95 -13.08 13.31
C ALA A 168 3.80 -13.32 12.31
N ARG A 169 4.11 -13.56 11.03
CA ARG A 169 3.11 -13.80 9.97
C ARG A 169 2.52 -15.21 10.01
N LEU A 170 3.26 -16.20 10.51
CA LEU A 170 2.81 -17.58 10.72
C LEU A 170 2.41 -17.87 12.18
N ASN A 171 2.30 -16.83 13.02
CA ASN A 171 1.86 -17.01 14.39
C ASN A 171 0.48 -17.67 14.45
N GLY A 172 0.35 -18.74 15.23
CA GLY A 172 -0.87 -19.54 15.35
C GLY A 172 -1.18 -20.41 14.12
N ILE A 173 -0.26 -20.55 13.16
CA ILE A 173 -0.43 -21.41 11.98
C ILE A 173 0.44 -22.65 12.14
N ASN A 174 -0.19 -23.82 12.08
CA ASN A 174 0.48 -25.10 11.93
C ASN A 174 0.75 -25.36 10.44
N VAL A 175 2.02 -25.36 10.04
CA VAL A 175 2.41 -25.60 8.64
C VAL A 175 2.61 -27.09 8.42
N VAL A 176 1.79 -27.70 7.58
CA VAL A 176 1.76 -29.14 7.34
C VAL A 176 2.08 -29.45 5.88
N VAL A 177 2.94 -30.44 5.64
CA VAL A 177 3.18 -30.98 4.30
C VAL A 177 2.19 -32.11 4.04
N GLY A 178 1.31 -31.93 3.05
CA GLY A 178 0.31 -32.93 2.66
C GLY A 178 0.92 -34.17 1.99
N ARG A 179 0.12 -35.21 1.82
CA ARG A 179 0.48 -36.34 0.95
C ARG A 179 0.28 -35.96 -0.52
N GLN A 180 0.81 -36.81 -1.38
CA GLN A 180 0.65 -36.67 -2.83
C GLN A 180 -0.84 -36.63 -3.19
N GLY A 181 -1.24 -35.61 -3.95
CA GLY A 181 -2.63 -35.46 -4.43
C GLY A 181 -3.64 -34.96 -3.40
N GLU A 182 -3.22 -34.64 -2.18
CA GLU A 182 -4.13 -34.07 -1.18
C GLU A 182 -4.30 -32.56 -1.34
N SER A 183 -5.52 -32.08 -1.06
CA SER A 183 -5.83 -30.66 -0.89
C SER A 183 -5.45 -30.19 0.52
N CYS A 184 -5.27 -28.88 0.72
CA CYS A 184 -5.03 -28.36 2.06
C CYS A 184 -6.24 -28.49 2.98
N ASP A 185 -7.46 -28.49 2.44
CA ASP A 185 -8.66 -28.77 3.24
C ASP A 185 -8.61 -30.18 3.83
N SER A 186 -8.27 -31.19 3.02
CA SER A 186 -8.11 -32.57 3.51
C SER A 186 -6.96 -32.71 4.51
N VAL A 187 -5.83 -32.05 4.24
CA VAL A 187 -4.64 -32.11 5.12
C VAL A 187 -4.95 -31.52 6.49
N CYS A 188 -5.49 -30.31 6.55
CA CYS A 188 -5.79 -29.65 7.81
C CYS A 188 -6.91 -30.38 8.57
N LYS A 189 -7.93 -30.90 7.87
CA LYS A 189 -8.98 -31.69 8.49
C LYS A 189 -8.42 -32.95 9.17
N SER A 190 -7.40 -33.59 8.58
CA SER A 190 -6.77 -34.77 9.18
C SER A 190 -6.06 -34.48 10.50
N THR A 191 -5.67 -33.21 10.74
CA THR A 191 -5.07 -32.74 12.00
C THR A 191 -6.08 -32.04 12.92
N GLY A 192 -7.38 -32.12 12.62
CA GLY A 192 -8.44 -31.48 13.40
C GLY A 192 -8.52 -29.96 13.24
N GLN A 193 -7.94 -29.42 12.17
CA GLN A 193 -7.81 -27.98 11.91
C GLN A 193 -8.48 -27.60 10.58
N SER A 194 -8.59 -26.30 10.29
CA SER A 194 -9.07 -25.80 9.00
C SER A 194 -7.94 -25.14 8.21
N CYS A 195 -8.04 -25.18 6.87
CA CYS A 195 -7.10 -24.45 6.02
C CYS A 195 -7.31 -22.94 6.20
N VAL A 196 -6.21 -22.18 6.18
CA VAL A 196 -6.21 -20.73 6.36
C VAL A 196 -5.79 -20.03 5.04
N PRO A 197 -6.73 -19.68 4.15
CA PRO A 197 -6.42 -19.32 2.76
C PRO A 197 -5.47 -18.13 2.61
N ASN A 198 -5.65 -17.09 3.44
CA ASN A 198 -4.81 -15.88 3.38
C ASN A 198 -3.34 -16.13 3.77
N LYS A 199 -3.01 -17.28 4.37
CA LYS A 199 -1.65 -17.68 4.72
C LYS A 199 -0.96 -18.46 3.60
N LEU A 200 -1.70 -18.93 2.58
CA LEU A 200 -1.09 -19.54 1.40
C LEU A 200 -0.13 -18.58 0.70
N LEU A 201 -0.43 -17.28 0.69
CA LEU A 201 0.46 -16.26 0.12
C LEU A 201 1.81 -16.18 0.83
N VAL A 202 1.83 -16.44 2.15
CA VAL A 202 3.06 -16.46 2.94
C VAL A 202 3.88 -17.71 2.62
N LEU A 203 3.21 -18.86 2.50
CA LEU A 203 3.86 -20.13 2.18
C LEU A 203 4.31 -20.23 0.71
N ASN A 204 3.70 -19.46 -0.19
CA ASN A 204 3.98 -19.42 -1.63
C ASN A 204 5.25 -18.62 -1.96
N GLN A 205 6.33 -18.93 -1.26
CA GLN A 205 7.66 -18.33 -1.41
C GLN A 205 8.69 -19.45 -1.33
N CYS A 206 9.64 -19.48 -2.27
CA CYS A 206 10.60 -20.57 -2.38
C CYS A 206 11.43 -20.75 -1.09
N ASP A 207 11.87 -19.67 -0.47
CA ASP A 207 12.65 -19.70 0.77
C ASP A 207 11.85 -20.27 1.95
N ILE A 208 10.51 -20.14 1.92
CA ILE A 208 9.62 -20.73 2.92
C ILE A 208 9.41 -22.20 2.61
N MET A 209 9.11 -22.55 1.37
CA MET A 209 8.96 -23.94 0.95
C MET A 209 10.20 -24.76 1.28
N GLN A 210 11.40 -24.24 1.03
CA GLN A 210 12.68 -24.88 1.35
C GLN A 210 12.91 -25.15 2.85
N LYS A 211 12.17 -24.49 3.76
CA LYS A 211 12.23 -24.80 5.20
C LYS A 211 11.47 -26.08 5.56
N TYR A 212 10.48 -26.46 4.76
CA TYR A 212 9.58 -27.59 5.04
C TYR A 212 9.68 -28.72 4.00
N MET A 213 10.20 -28.42 2.82
CA MET A 213 10.30 -29.29 1.65
C MET A 213 11.75 -29.36 1.17
N ARG A 214 12.10 -30.40 0.40
CA ARG A 214 13.48 -30.58 -0.08
C ARG A 214 13.78 -29.64 -1.24
N CYS A 215 12.82 -29.47 -2.13
CA CYS A 215 12.88 -28.62 -3.33
C CYS A 215 14.06 -28.90 -4.28
N LYS A 216 14.92 -29.91 -4.06
CA LYS A 216 16.15 -30.23 -4.83
C LYS A 216 16.92 -29.01 -5.40
N GLY A 217 16.94 -27.89 -4.66
CA GLY A 217 17.54 -26.63 -5.10
C GLY A 217 16.84 -25.88 -6.25
N ALA A 218 15.66 -26.32 -6.69
CA ALA A 218 14.92 -25.74 -7.79
C ALA A 218 13.52 -25.26 -7.36
N CYS A 219 13.17 -24.03 -7.74
CA CYS A 219 11.85 -23.45 -7.58
C CYS A 219 11.36 -22.83 -8.88
N PHE A 220 10.17 -23.21 -9.33
CA PHE A 220 9.60 -22.73 -10.58
C PHE A 220 8.25 -22.05 -10.35
N SER A 221 8.04 -20.94 -11.06
CA SER A 221 6.70 -20.37 -11.15
C SER A 221 5.84 -21.24 -12.06
N SER A 222 4.68 -21.66 -11.58
CA SER A 222 3.72 -22.47 -12.33
C SER A 222 2.32 -21.86 -12.25
N ILE A 223 1.42 -22.39 -13.08
CA ILE A 223 -0.01 -22.07 -13.10
C ILE A 223 -0.74 -23.35 -12.69
N GLY A 224 -1.13 -23.44 -11.43
CA GLY A 224 -1.95 -24.53 -10.89
C GLY A 224 -2.48 -24.23 -9.50
N ALA A 225 -3.68 -24.74 -9.20
CA ALA A 225 -4.35 -24.52 -7.92
C ALA A 225 -3.70 -25.28 -6.75
N ASP A 226 -2.81 -26.23 -7.05
CA ASP A 226 -2.08 -27.03 -6.07
C ASP A 226 -0.89 -26.27 -5.47
N GLN A 227 -0.43 -25.17 -6.06
CA GLN A 227 0.66 -24.39 -5.47
C GLN A 227 0.23 -23.72 -4.15
N PRO A 228 1.15 -23.55 -3.17
CA PRO A 228 2.55 -24.00 -3.17
C PRO A 228 2.70 -25.51 -2.93
N ALA A 229 3.51 -26.17 -3.75
CA ALA A 229 3.72 -27.62 -3.65
C ALA A 229 5.10 -28.08 -4.13
N GLU A 230 5.54 -29.24 -3.66
CA GLU A 230 6.72 -29.94 -4.19
C GLU A 230 6.29 -31.05 -5.14
N VAL A 231 6.96 -31.16 -6.28
CA VAL A 231 6.73 -32.23 -7.24
C VAL A 231 7.32 -33.53 -6.68
N VAL A 232 6.53 -34.60 -6.67
CA VAL A 232 6.97 -35.89 -6.13
C VAL A 232 8.09 -36.52 -6.99
N ASP A 233 8.97 -37.30 -6.36
CA ASP A 233 10.15 -37.88 -7.02
C ASP A 233 9.82 -38.84 -8.18
N ASN A 234 8.65 -39.48 -8.15
CA ASN A 234 8.19 -40.42 -9.18
C ASN A 234 7.38 -39.74 -10.31
N ALA A 235 7.27 -38.41 -10.31
CA ALA A 235 6.60 -37.69 -11.38
C ALA A 235 7.36 -37.85 -12.73
N PRO A 236 6.67 -37.70 -13.87
CA PRO A 236 7.32 -37.62 -15.17
C PRO A 236 8.43 -36.56 -15.22
N ARG A 237 9.53 -36.86 -15.93
CA ARG A 237 10.72 -35.97 -15.99
C ARG A 237 10.41 -34.54 -16.41
N HIS A 238 9.44 -34.35 -17.31
CA HIS A 238 9.04 -33.03 -17.82
C HIS A 238 8.34 -32.15 -16.76
N LEU A 239 7.91 -32.72 -15.63
CA LEU A 239 7.30 -31.98 -14.52
C LEU A 239 8.32 -31.54 -13.45
N ASN A 240 9.61 -31.78 -13.68
CA ASN A 240 10.71 -31.44 -12.75
C ASN A 240 10.57 -32.11 -11.36
N PRO A 241 10.69 -33.45 -11.27
CA PRO A 241 10.58 -34.18 -10.00
C PRO A 241 11.49 -33.65 -8.90
N GLY A 242 10.92 -33.37 -7.73
CA GLY A 242 11.60 -32.81 -6.56
C GLY A 242 11.74 -31.28 -6.56
N ALA A 243 11.30 -30.58 -7.61
CA ALA A 243 11.25 -29.12 -7.60
C ALA A 243 10.05 -28.59 -6.81
N CYS A 244 10.18 -27.39 -6.26
CA CYS A 244 9.09 -26.67 -5.63
C CYS A 244 8.40 -25.72 -6.63
N LEU A 245 7.07 -25.66 -6.57
CA LEU A 245 6.24 -24.86 -7.45
C LEU A 245 5.51 -23.79 -6.64
N TYR A 246 5.61 -22.54 -7.11
CA TYR A 246 4.86 -21.41 -6.57
C TYR A 246 4.06 -20.75 -7.70
N THR A 247 2.96 -20.08 -7.37
CA THR A 247 2.21 -19.28 -8.36
C THR A 247 2.57 -17.79 -8.26
N ARG A 248 2.59 -17.08 -9.40
CA ARG A 248 2.69 -15.61 -9.41
C ARG A 248 1.30 -14.95 -9.30
N THR A 249 0.24 -15.72 -9.52
CA THR A 249 -1.13 -15.24 -9.55
C THR A 249 -1.81 -15.53 -8.22
N GLN A 250 -1.91 -14.51 -7.35
CA GLN A 250 -2.42 -14.67 -5.98
C GLN A 250 -3.86 -15.21 -5.94
N SER A 251 -4.69 -14.89 -6.93
CA SER A 251 -6.06 -15.37 -7.03
C SER A 251 -6.17 -16.87 -7.33
N MET A 252 -5.08 -17.55 -7.70
CA MET A 252 -5.05 -19.01 -7.90
C MET A 252 -4.76 -19.80 -6.62
N LEU A 253 -4.35 -19.12 -5.55
CA LEU A 253 -4.10 -19.79 -4.27
C LEU A 253 -5.42 -20.25 -3.66
N SER A 254 -5.60 -21.57 -3.52
CA SER A 254 -6.82 -22.14 -2.95
C SER A 254 -6.53 -23.31 -2.02
N CYS A 255 -7.40 -23.52 -1.03
CA CYS A 255 -7.27 -24.64 -0.09
C CYS A 255 -7.72 -25.98 -0.68
N ASP A 256 -8.70 -25.96 -1.59
CA ASP A 256 -9.28 -27.16 -2.23
C ASP A 256 -8.45 -27.71 -3.39
N GLY A 257 -7.56 -26.88 -3.96
CA GLY A 257 -6.69 -27.27 -5.06
C GLY A 257 -5.83 -28.50 -4.74
N SER A 258 -5.64 -29.38 -5.71
CA SER A 258 -4.81 -30.58 -5.59
C SER A 258 -4.26 -30.97 -6.96
N HIS A 259 -3.18 -31.75 -6.96
CA HIS A 259 -2.61 -32.29 -8.19
C HIS A 259 -1.93 -33.63 -7.94
N GLN A 260 -2.13 -34.58 -8.85
CA GLN A 260 -1.69 -35.97 -8.68
C GLN A 260 -0.17 -36.14 -8.55
N HIS A 261 0.63 -35.18 -9.00
CA HIS A 261 2.10 -35.24 -8.98
C HIS A 261 2.75 -34.26 -8.01
N THR A 262 1.97 -33.65 -7.11
CA THR A 262 2.53 -32.73 -6.14
C THR A 262 2.03 -33.03 -4.74
N ARG A 263 2.79 -32.54 -3.75
CA ARG A 263 2.42 -32.53 -2.33
C ARG A 263 2.44 -31.10 -1.83
N ARG A 264 1.34 -30.65 -1.25
CA ARG A 264 1.09 -29.24 -0.92
C ARG A 264 1.71 -28.84 0.43
N LEU A 265 2.06 -27.57 0.55
CA LEU A 265 2.43 -26.94 1.83
C LEU A 265 1.21 -26.18 2.36
N CYS A 266 0.64 -26.63 3.46
CA CYS A 266 -0.68 -26.21 3.93
C CYS A 266 -0.61 -25.42 5.24
N PRO A 267 -1.28 -24.25 5.32
CA PRO A 267 -1.43 -23.50 6.55
C PRO A 267 -2.71 -23.92 7.29
N CYS A 268 -2.55 -24.64 8.40
CA CYS A 268 -3.65 -25.15 9.20
C CYS A 268 -3.77 -24.37 10.52
N ALA A 269 -4.99 -24.05 10.94
CA ALA A 269 -5.28 -23.50 12.26
C ALA A 269 -6.55 -24.11 12.84
#